data_AF-A0A7S2DRF5-F1
#
_entry.id   AF-A0A7S2DRF5-F1
#
_cell.length_a   1.000
_cell.length_b   1.000
_cell.length_c   1.000
_cell.angle_alpha   90.00
_cell.angle_beta   90.00
_cell.angle_gamma   90.00
#
_symmetry.space_group_name_H-M   'P 1'
#
loop_
_entity.id
_entity.type
_entity.pdbx_description
1 polymer ?
#
loop_
_entity_poly.entity_id
_entity_poly.type
_entity_poly.pdbx_seq_one_letter_code
_entity_poly.pdbx_strand_id
1 'polypeptide(L)'
;VTLGAPQVLAATPGRLLDMLGLDVLSMQEVTYLVLDEADRMLALGFEPQLTAILKGIRPNRQALLFSATFPLKLRTAAEQWMSAQRVIIRVAALEFDGADSK
;
A
#
# COMPACT_ATOMS: atom_id res chain seq x y z
N VAL A 1 -20.47 -25.04 8.57
CA VAL A 1 -19.14 -24.41 8.69
C VAL A 1 -19.32 -22.93 8.42
N THR A 2 -19.43 -22.12 9.47
CA THR A 2 -19.31 -20.66 9.32
C THR A 2 -17.84 -20.39 9.03
N LEU A 3 -17.51 -20.03 7.78
CA LEU A 3 -16.19 -19.51 7.47
C LEU A 3 -16.02 -18.26 8.36
N GLY A 4 -15.05 -18.31 9.27
CA GLY A 4 -14.75 -17.19 10.17
C GLY A 4 -14.30 -15.95 9.38
N ALA A 5 -14.13 -14.83 10.09
CA ALA A 5 -13.60 -13.62 9.46
C ALA A 5 -12.22 -13.89 8.82
N PRO A 6 -11.96 -13.39 7.60
CA PRO A 6 -10.68 -13.60 6.94
C PRO A 6 -9.56 -12.92 7.73
N GLN A 7 -8.43 -13.61 7.89
CA GLN A 7 -7.24 -13.03 8.53
C GLN A 7 -6.38 -12.25 7.53
N VAL A 8 -6.50 -12.56 6.23
CA VAL A 8 -5.77 -11.92 5.13
C VAL A 8 -6.77 -11.54 4.04
N LEU A 9 -6.65 -10.32 3.54
CA LEU A 9 -7.48 -9.77 2.47
C LEU A 9 -6.59 -9.11 1.42
N ALA A 10 -6.73 -9.54 0.16
CA ALA A 10 -6.18 -8.85 -0.99
C ALA A 10 -7.34 -8.24 -1.79
N ALA A 11 -7.30 -6.94 -2.04
CA ALA A 11 -8.40 -6.23 -2.69
C ALA A 11 -7.90 -5.02 -3.49
N THR A 12 -8.65 -4.66 -4.53
CA THR A 12 -8.47 -3.39 -5.24
C THR A 12 -9.18 -2.26 -4.47
N PRO A 13 -8.67 -1.01 -4.50
CA PRO A 13 -9.21 0.06 -3.65
C PRO A 13 -10.71 0.33 -3.85
N GLY A 14 -11.17 0.34 -5.11
CA GLY A 14 -12.58 0.58 -5.41
C GLY A 14 -13.50 -0.47 -4.77
N ARG A 15 -13.24 -1.75 -5.03
CA ARG A 15 -14.08 -2.84 -4.51
C ARG A 15 -14.02 -2.94 -2.99
N LEU A 16 -12.86 -2.70 -2.39
CA LEU A 16 -12.72 -2.67 -0.94
C LEU A 16 -13.57 -1.56 -0.33
N LEU A 17 -13.52 -0.35 -0.88
CA LEU A 17 -14.30 0.78 -0.39
C LEU A 17 -15.81 0.51 -0.50
N ASP A 18 -16.27 -0.11 -1.58
CA ASP A 18 -17.67 -0.52 -1.73
C ASP A 18 -18.08 -1.51 -0.63
N MET A 19 -17.24 -2.50 -0.32
CA MET A 19 -17.53 -3.49 0.73
C MET A 19 -17.53 -2.86 2.13
N LEU A 20 -16.69 -1.85 2.37
CA LEU A 20 -16.71 -1.07 3.61
C LEU A 20 -18.01 -0.25 3.72
N GLY A 21 -18.45 0.37 2.63
CA GLY A 21 -19.70 1.15 2.60
C GLY A 21 -20.97 0.30 2.75
N LEU A 22 -20.88 -1.01 2.51
CA LEU A 22 -21.95 -1.98 2.74
C LEU A 22 -21.86 -2.68 4.11
N ASP A 23 -20.94 -2.26 4.97
CA ASP A 23 -20.70 -2.84 6.31
C ASP A 23 -20.47 -4.37 6.31
N VAL A 24 -19.96 -4.93 5.20
CA VAL A 24 -19.72 -6.38 5.06
C VAL A 24 -18.41 -6.80 5.75
N LEU A 25 -17.50 -5.85 5.96
CA LEU A 25 -16.23 -6.03 6.66
C LEU A 25 -15.78 -4.73 7.35
N SER A 26 -14.87 -4.84 8.31
CA SER A 26 -14.29 -3.70 9.04
C SER A 26 -12.76 -3.74 8.97
N MET A 27 -12.14 -2.56 8.93
CA MET A 27 -10.68 -2.38 8.91
C MET A 27 -10.09 -2.02 10.28
N GLN A 28 -10.92 -1.91 11.33
CA GLN A 28 -10.51 -1.41 12.64
C GLN A 28 -9.44 -2.28 13.33
N GLU A 29 -9.52 -3.60 13.12
CA GLU A 29 -8.59 -4.59 13.69
C GLU A 29 -7.34 -4.83 12.83
N VAL A 30 -7.21 -4.16 11.68
CA VAL A 30 -6.08 -4.37 10.77
C VAL A 30 -4.81 -3.77 11.38
N THR A 31 -3.84 -4.63 11.68
CA THR A 31 -2.53 -4.25 12.24
C THR A 31 -1.42 -4.22 11.20
N TYR A 32 -1.65 -4.79 10.01
CA TYR A 32 -0.67 -4.89 8.94
C TYR A 32 -1.29 -4.51 7.59
N LEU A 33 -0.68 -3.55 6.90
CA LEU A 33 -1.13 -3.02 5.61
C LEU A 33 0.01 -3.11 4.59
N VAL A 34 -0.30 -3.61 3.39
CA VAL A 34 0.59 -3.59 2.23
C VAL A 34 -0.04 -2.79 1.10
N LEU A 35 0.71 -1.83 0.57
CA LEU A 35 0.38 -1.07 -0.63
C LEU A 35 1.33 -1.52 -1.74
N ASP A 36 0.82 -2.31 -2.68
CA ASP A 36 1.60 -2.81 -3.83
C ASP A 36 1.33 -1.98 -5.10
N GLU A 37 2.32 -1.84 -5.97
CA GLU A 37 2.29 -0.96 -7.16
C GLU A 37 1.73 0.45 -6.86
N ALA A 38 2.20 1.08 -5.76
CA ALA A 38 1.60 2.30 -5.23
C ALA A 38 1.68 3.50 -6.19
N ASP A 39 2.74 3.62 -6.99
CA ASP A 39 2.84 4.60 -8.06
C ASP A 39 1.74 4.42 -9.12
N ARG A 40 1.49 3.17 -9.53
CA ARG A 40 0.42 2.84 -10.47
C ARG A 40 -0.96 3.16 -9.92
N MET A 41 -1.22 2.81 -8.65
CA MET A 41 -2.50 3.15 -8.02
C MET A 41 -2.76 4.66 -8.02
N LEU A 42 -1.73 5.47 -7.76
CA LEU A 42 -1.82 6.93 -7.84
C LEU A 42 -2.02 7.45 -9.26
N ALA A 43 -1.38 6.82 -10.25
CA ALA A 43 -1.56 7.15 -11.66
C ALA A 43 -2.99 6.84 -12.16
N LEU A 44 -3.61 5.79 -11.63
CA LEU A 44 -5.01 5.42 -11.90
C LEU A 44 -6.03 6.28 -11.13
N GLY A 45 -5.57 7.20 -10.28
CA GLY A 45 -6.44 8.09 -9.53
C GLY A 45 -7.08 7.47 -8.29
N PHE A 46 -6.55 6.36 -7.74
CA PHE A 46 -7.09 5.71 -6.55
C PHE A 46 -6.75 6.38 -5.22
N GLU A 47 -6.09 7.54 -5.26
CA GLU A 47 -5.65 8.27 -4.06
C GLU A 47 -6.80 8.60 -3.08
N PRO A 48 -7.98 9.09 -3.52
CA PRO A 48 -9.09 9.36 -2.60
C PRO A 48 -9.60 8.09 -1.92
N GLN A 49 -9.73 6.98 -2.67
CA GLN A 49 -10.21 5.70 -2.15
C GLN A 49 -9.22 5.12 -1.14
N LEU A 50 -7.92 5.12 -1.47
CA LEU A 50 -6.88 4.67 -0.55
C LEU A 50 -6.90 5.50 0.74
N THR A 51 -6.97 6.83 0.63
CA THR A 51 -7.03 7.70 1.80
C THR A 51 -8.26 7.43 2.67
N ALA A 52 -9.42 7.14 2.06
CA ALA A 52 -10.63 6.74 2.80
C ALA A 52 -10.47 5.40 3.51
N ILE A 53 -9.93 4.37 2.83
CA ILE A 53 -9.67 3.05 3.42
C ILE A 53 -8.70 3.17 4.59
N LEU A 54 -7.60 3.90 4.42
CA LEU A 54 -6.54 4.01 5.43
C LEU A 54 -6.97 4.78 6.68
N LYS A 55 -7.96 5.69 6.57
CA LYS A 55 -8.59 6.36 7.72
C LYS A 55 -9.42 5.39 8.57
N GLY A 56 -9.94 4.32 7.97
CA GLY A 56 -10.67 3.26 8.67
C GLY A 56 -9.77 2.27 9.42
N ILE A 57 -8.46 2.32 9.21
CA ILE A 57 -7.48 1.46 9.89
C ILE A 57 -6.92 2.19 11.11
N ARG A 58 -6.77 1.46 12.22
CA ARG A 58 -6.08 1.94 13.44
C ARG A 58 -4.74 2.62 13.12
N PRO A 59 -4.36 3.67 13.88
CA PRO A 59 -3.12 4.41 13.65
C PRO A 59 -1.87 3.58 13.97
N ASN A 60 -1.94 2.71 14.97
CA ASN A 60 -0.86 1.81 15.34
C ASN A 60 -0.91 0.53 14.48
N ARG A 61 -0.58 0.69 13.20
CA ARG A 61 -0.42 -0.38 12.20
C ARG A 61 0.99 -0.34 11.62
N GLN A 62 1.51 -1.51 11.23
CA GLN A 62 2.66 -1.59 10.35
C GLN A 62 2.20 -1.42 8.90
N ALA A 63 2.83 -0.52 8.16
CA ALA A 63 2.53 -0.29 6.75
C ALA A 63 3.78 -0.53 5.90
N LEU A 64 3.63 -1.28 4.82
CA LEU A 64 4.63 -1.47 3.78
C LEU A 64 4.12 -0.87 2.47
N LEU A 65 5.00 -0.20 1.74
CA LEU A 65 4.70 0.42 0.45
C LEU A 65 5.74 -0.04 -0.56
N PHE A 66 5.27 -0.69 -1.61
CA PHE A 66 6.06 -1.19 -2.73
C PHE A 66 5.72 -0.38 -3.98
N SER A 67 6.76 0.00 -4.72
CA SER A 67 6.62 0.86 -5.89
C SER A 67 7.88 0.78 -6.74
N ALA A 68 7.72 0.78 -8.07
CA ALA A 68 8.84 0.79 -9.01
C ALA A 68 9.46 2.19 -9.11
N THR A 69 8.64 3.22 -9.05
CA THR A 69 9.06 4.62 -9.08
C THR A 69 8.71 5.34 -7.76
N PHE A 70 9.31 6.51 -7.51
CA PHE A 70 9.04 7.28 -6.29
C PHE A 70 8.89 8.79 -6.53
N PRO A 71 7.86 9.20 -7.31
CA PRO A 71 7.60 10.59 -7.65
C PRO A 71 7.16 11.40 -6.41
N LEU A 72 7.19 12.73 -6.52
CA LEU A 72 6.80 13.63 -5.42
C LEU A 72 5.39 13.31 -4.88
N LYS A 73 4.43 13.03 -5.77
CA LYS A 73 3.08 12.67 -5.39
C LYS A 73 3.02 11.45 -4.46
N LEU A 74 3.80 10.41 -4.78
CA LEU A 74 3.88 9.20 -3.94
C LEU A 74 4.62 9.46 -2.63
N ARG A 75 5.63 10.35 -2.62
CA ARG A 75 6.31 10.76 -1.39
C ARG A 75 5.35 11.43 -0.41
N THR A 76 4.58 12.39 -0.90
CA THR A 76 3.56 13.09 -0.10
C THR A 76 2.48 12.14 0.39
N ALA A 77 1.99 11.24 -0.47
CA ALA A 77 1.02 10.22 -0.06
C ALA A 77 1.59 9.30 1.01
N ALA A 78 2.83 8.84 0.86
CA ALA A 78 3.49 8.00 1.85
C ALA A 78 3.58 8.70 3.21
N GLU A 79 3.94 9.99 3.26
CA GLU A 79 3.98 10.81 4.50
C GLU A 79 2.65 10.83 5.25
N GLN A 80 1.54 10.80 4.51
CA GLN A 80 0.20 10.76 5.09
C GLN A 80 -0.22 9.34 5.50
N TRP A 81 0.21 8.33 4.76
CA TRP A 81 -0.28 6.96 4.89
C TRP A 81 0.53 6.09 5.87
N MET A 82 1.78 6.46 6.15
CA MET A 82 2.73 5.64 6.89
C MET A 82 3.34 6.38 8.08
N SER A 83 3.90 5.64 9.03
CA SER A 83 4.67 6.22 10.14
C SER A 83 5.86 7.04 9.63
N ALA A 84 6.19 8.11 10.36
CA ALA A 84 7.39 8.91 10.15
C ALA A 84 8.69 8.10 10.34
N GLN A 85 8.67 7.05 11.18
CA GLN A 85 9.83 6.19 11.48
C GLN A 85 10.03 5.05 10.45
N ARG A 86 9.61 5.26 9.20
CA ARG A 86 9.74 4.25 8.14
C ARG A 86 11.17 4.13 7.63
N VAL A 87 11.55 2.92 7.24
CA VAL A 87 12.79 2.66 6.51
C VAL A 87 12.52 2.70 5.02
N ILE A 88 13.35 3.43 4.26
CA ILE A 88 13.29 3.46 2.80
C ILE A 88 14.40 2.58 2.26
N ILE A 89 14.03 1.52 1.57
CA ILE A 89 14.96 0.63 0.86
C ILE A 89 14.84 0.95 -0.63
N ARG A 90 15.97 1.25 -1.27
CA ARG A 90 16.06 1.43 -2.71
C ARG A 90 16.92 0.32 -3.28
N VAL A 91 16.34 -0.47 -4.15
CA VAL A 91 17.08 -1.47 -4.93
C VAL A 91 17.41 -0.82 -6.26
N ALA A 92 18.69 -0.58 -6.51
CA ALA A 92 19.18 -0.27 -7.85
C ALA A 92 19.53 -1.58 -8.54
N ALA A 93 19.18 -1.73 -9.82
CA ALA A 93 19.87 -2.70 -10.65
C ALA A 93 21.31 -2.23 -10.74
N LEU A 94 22.25 -2.99 -10.17
CA LEU A 94 23.64 -2.87 -10.59
C LEU A 94 23.66 -3.30 -12.06
N GLU A 95 23.98 -2.38 -12.97
CA GLU A 95 24.44 -2.79 -14.28
C GLU A 95 25.69 -3.64 -14.04
N PHE A 96 25.59 -4.94 -14.28
CA PHE A 96 26.77 -5.78 -14.39
C PHE A 96 27.46 -5.33 -15.68
N ASP A 97 28.46 -4.48 -15.54
CA ASP A 97 29.37 -4.11 -16.63
C ASP A 97 30.24 -5.33 -16.95
N GLY A 98 29.64 -6.29 -17.65
CA GLY A 98 30.33 -7.40 -18.27
C GLY A 98 31.05 -6.90 -19.53
N ALA A 99 32.11 -6.13 -19.35
CA ALA A 99 32.96 -5.68 -20.45
C ALA A 99 34.44 -5.51 -20.05
N ASP A 100 34.95 -6.31 -19.11
CA ASP A 100 36.38 -6.68 -19.13
C ASP A 100 36.54 -7.91 -20.04
N SER A 101 36.60 -7.62 -21.35
CA SER A 101 37.02 -8.57 -22.38
C SER A 101 37.70 -7.82 -23.54
N LYS A 102 38.81 -7.13 -23.24
CA LYS A 102 40.11 -7.26 -23.91
C LYS A 102 41.06 -6.13 -23.51
#